data_AF-A0AB35B971-F1
#
_entry.id   AF-A0AB35B971-F1
#
_cell.length_a   1.000
_cell.length_b   1.000
_cell.length_c   1.000
_cell.angle_alpha   90.00
_cell.angle_beta   90.00
_cell.angle_gamma   90.00
#
_symmetry.space_group_name_H-M   'P 1'
#
loop_
_entity.id
_entity.type
_entity.pdbx_description
1 polymer ?
#
loop_
_entity_poly.entity_id
_entity_poly.type
_entity_poly.pdbx_seq_one_letter_code
_entity_poly.pdbx_strand_id
1 'polypeptide(L)'
;MGIGLLGLAGLLTGVATRRFLRRFTAAMPRWWVAVLIVGFVAAGLACPPLTAAAACALLWWCVCLSVVDLGERRLPNELTLPGACAVFLVSVLVGRGMAALVGAAMLAGLYLVVHLASPAAMGGGDVKLALGLGAAAGAVGAKAWLAAAVGAVALTALVGGCALALGRGGRTLAHGPSMCLSTLLALSLAVGG
;
A
#
# COMPACT_ATOMS: atom_id res chain seq x y z
N MET A 1 1.97 -21.22 21.68
CA MET A 1 1.29 -19.91 21.52
C MET A 1 1.15 -19.60 20.02
N GLY A 2 0.18 -20.20 19.31
CA GLY A 2 0.36 -20.47 17.87
C GLY A 2 -0.44 -19.66 16.87
N ILE A 3 -1.78 -19.69 16.94
CA ILE A 3 -2.63 -19.22 15.81
C ILE A 3 -3.83 -18.40 16.33
N GLY A 4 -4.38 -18.78 17.49
CA GLY A 4 -5.50 -18.08 18.13
C GLY A 4 -5.17 -16.62 18.51
N LEU A 5 -3.93 -16.33 18.93
CA LEU A 5 -3.51 -14.96 19.27
C LEU A 5 -3.40 -14.06 18.03
N LEU A 6 -2.96 -14.61 16.89
CA LEU A 6 -2.89 -13.88 15.61
C LEU A 6 -4.31 -13.62 15.06
N GLY A 7 -5.23 -14.57 15.20
CA GLY A 7 -6.64 -14.39 14.83
C GLY A 7 -7.37 -13.34 15.69
N LEU A 8 -7.14 -13.35 17.01
CA LEU A 8 -7.70 -12.35 17.94
C LEU A 8 -7.08 -10.96 17.74
N ALA A 9 -5.76 -10.89 17.48
CA ALA A 9 -5.10 -9.66 17.09
C ALA A 9 -5.66 -9.12 15.76
N GLY A 10 -5.95 -9.97 14.78
CA GLY A 10 -6.62 -9.64 13.51
C GLY A 10 -8.05 -9.11 13.70
N LEU A 11 -8.82 -9.70 14.64
CA LEU A 11 -10.18 -9.26 14.93
C LEU A 11 -10.21 -7.92 15.69
N LEU A 12 -9.33 -7.74 16.69
CA LEU A 12 -9.19 -6.51 17.47
C LEU A 12 -8.62 -5.36 16.64
N THR A 13 -7.60 -5.65 15.82
CA THR A 13 -7.15 -4.70 14.80
C THR A 13 -8.28 -4.39 13.85
N GLY A 14 -9.11 -5.36 13.43
CA GLY A 14 -10.31 -5.12 12.64
C GLY A 14 -11.26 -4.08 13.26
N VAL A 15 -11.66 -4.23 14.52
CA VAL A 15 -12.57 -3.28 15.18
C VAL A 15 -11.95 -1.89 15.36
N ALA A 16 -10.68 -1.83 15.78
CA ALA A 16 -9.94 -0.58 15.93
C ALA A 16 -9.75 0.13 14.57
N THR A 17 -9.39 -0.63 13.55
CA THR A 17 -9.27 -0.18 12.15
C THR A 17 -10.60 0.34 11.64
N ARG A 18 -11.71 -0.33 11.96
CA ARG A 18 -13.04 0.14 11.57
C ARG A 18 -13.38 1.48 12.22
N ARG A 19 -13.08 1.66 13.51
CA ARG A 19 -13.30 2.95 14.20
C ARG A 19 -12.43 4.05 13.62
N PHE A 20 -11.18 3.73 13.30
CA PHE A 20 -10.24 4.66 12.68
C PHE A 20 -10.67 5.05 11.26
N LEU A 21 -10.99 4.08 10.40
CA LEU A 21 -11.42 4.30 9.02
C LEU A 21 -12.75 5.05 8.92
N ARG A 22 -13.65 4.93 9.91
CA ARG A 22 -14.89 5.72 9.99
C ARG A 22 -14.65 7.23 10.07
N ARG A 23 -13.45 7.68 10.47
CA ARG A 23 -13.07 9.10 10.39
C ARG A 23 -12.92 9.59 8.96
N PHE A 24 -12.66 8.69 8.02
CA PHE A 24 -12.34 9.01 6.63
C PHE A 24 -13.38 8.55 5.63
N THR A 25 -14.00 7.38 5.82
CA THR A 25 -15.05 6.90 4.91
C THR A 25 -16.14 6.08 5.61
N ALA A 26 -17.38 6.27 5.15
CA ALA A 26 -18.53 5.45 5.54
C ALA A 26 -18.65 4.18 4.66
N ALA A 27 -18.11 4.21 3.45
CA ALA A 27 -18.21 3.14 2.46
C ALA A 27 -17.10 2.10 2.67
N MET A 28 -17.35 1.14 3.55
CA MET A 28 -16.41 0.06 3.83
C MET A 28 -16.77 -1.21 3.06
N PRO A 29 -15.91 -1.69 2.15
CA PRO A 29 -16.12 -2.99 1.53
C PRO A 29 -16.12 -4.10 2.60
N ARG A 30 -16.65 -5.29 2.29
CA ARG A 30 -16.64 -6.41 3.26
C ARG A 30 -15.32 -7.20 3.24
N TRP A 31 -14.55 -7.08 2.16
CA TRP A 31 -13.35 -7.88 1.92
C TRP A 31 -12.11 -7.43 2.73
N TRP A 32 -12.05 -6.18 3.22
CA TRP A 32 -10.81 -5.66 3.84
C TRP A 32 -10.42 -6.42 5.11
N VAL A 33 -11.39 -6.93 5.88
CA VAL A 33 -11.12 -7.75 7.07
C VAL A 33 -10.47 -9.07 6.68
N ALA A 34 -10.98 -9.72 5.62
CA ALA A 34 -10.42 -10.97 5.12
C ALA A 34 -8.97 -10.78 4.64
N VAL A 35 -8.69 -9.68 3.92
CA VAL A 35 -7.33 -9.37 3.45
C VAL A 35 -6.36 -9.14 4.61
N LEU A 36 -6.77 -8.43 5.67
CA LEU A 36 -5.95 -8.26 6.87
C LEU A 36 -5.64 -9.61 7.54
N ILE A 37 -6.67 -10.44 7.76
CA ILE A 37 -6.50 -11.74 8.44
C ILE A 37 -5.54 -12.63 7.62
N VAL A 38 -5.82 -12.80 6.32
CA VAL A 38 -5.01 -13.66 5.45
C VAL A 38 -3.57 -13.16 5.39
N GLY A 39 -3.38 -11.86 5.19
CA GLY A 39 -2.03 -11.31 5.08
C GLY A 39 -1.25 -11.33 6.40
N PHE A 40 -1.89 -11.17 7.56
CA PHE A 40 -1.24 -11.29 8.87
C PHE A 40 -0.77 -12.72 9.13
N VAL A 41 -1.62 -13.71 8.80
CA VAL A 41 -1.27 -15.12 8.90
C VAL A 41 -0.11 -15.44 7.94
N ALA A 42 -0.18 -15.01 6.69
CA ALA A 42 0.88 -15.23 5.71
C ALA A 42 2.22 -14.61 6.17
N ALA A 43 2.22 -13.37 6.65
CA ALA A 43 3.41 -12.70 7.16
C ALA A 43 3.99 -13.42 8.40
N GLY A 44 3.15 -13.86 9.33
CA GLY A 44 3.59 -14.59 10.51
C GLY A 44 4.18 -15.97 10.21
N LEU A 45 3.74 -16.62 9.13
CA LEU A 45 4.29 -17.90 8.68
C LEU A 45 5.56 -17.75 7.84
N ALA A 46 5.66 -16.68 7.05
CA ALA A 46 6.76 -16.50 6.08
C ALA A 46 7.99 -15.78 6.66
N CYS A 47 7.86 -15.11 7.80
CA CYS A 47 8.90 -14.20 8.30
C CYS A 47 9.23 -14.40 9.79
N PRO A 48 10.47 -14.08 10.21
CA PRO A 48 10.78 -13.93 11.63
C PRO A 48 9.94 -12.81 12.26
N PRO A 49 9.75 -12.81 13.60
CA PRO A 49 8.73 -11.99 14.27
C PRO A 49 8.87 -10.49 14.02
N LEU A 50 10.10 -9.97 13.93
CA LEU A 50 10.34 -8.54 13.66
C LEU A 50 9.92 -8.14 12.23
N THR A 51 10.29 -8.96 11.25
CA THR A 51 9.94 -8.73 9.84
C THR A 51 8.45 -8.95 9.60
N ALA A 52 7.86 -9.95 10.25
CA ALA A 52 6.42 -10.19 10.24
C ALA A 52 5.65 -8.99 10.81
N ALA A 53 6.10 -8.40 11.92
CA ALA A 53 5.47 -7.21 12.49
C ALA A 53 5.52 -6.01 11.54
N ALA A 54 6.66 -5.76 10.89
CA ALA A 54 6.81 -4.69 9.90
C ALA A 54 5.92 -4.94 8.66
N ALA A 55 5.87 -6.18 8.16
CA ALA A 55 5.01 -6.56 7.04
C ALA A 55 3.51 -6.42 7.37
N CYS A 56 3.08 -6.84 8.56
CA CYS A 56 1.71 -6.65 9.05
C CYS A 56 1.35 -5.17 9.16
N ALA A 57 2.25 -4.33 9.68
CA ALA A 57 2.04 -2.89 9.76
C ALA A 57 1.91 -2.23 8.38
N LEU A 58 2.79 -2.60 7.44
CA LEU A 58 2.73 -2.12 6.05
C LEU A 58 1.46 -2.55 5.34
N LEU A 59 1.09 -3.83 5.47
CA LEU A 59 -0.16 -4.38 4.93
C LEU A 59 -1.38 -3.66 5.51
N TRP A 60 -1.41 -3.45 6.82
CA TRP A 60 -2.49 -2.73 7.48
C TRP A 60 -2.65 -1.32 6.93
N TRP A 61 -1.54 -0.59 6.79
CA TRP A 61 -1.53 0.74 6.19
C TRP A 61 -2.04 0.72 4.75
N CYS A 62 -1.56 -0.21 3.93
CA CYS A 62 -1.99 -0.40 2.53
C CYS A 62 -3.50 -0.69 2.41
N VAL A 63 -4.05 -1.54 3.29
CA VAL A 63 -5.49 -1.84 3.32
C VAL A 63 -6.29 -0.61 3.71
N CYS A 64 -5.85 0.15 4.73
CA CYS A 64 -6.53 1.36 5.15
C CYS A 64 -6.60 2.39 4.01
N LEU A 65 -5.48 2.63 3.34
CA LEU A 65 -5.40 3.54 2.20
C LEU A 65 -6.27 3.07 1.04
N SER A 66 -6.27 1.76 0.74
CA SER A 66 -7.09 1.20 -0.34
C SER A 66 -8.59 1.34 -0.06
N VAL A 67 -9.02 1.16 1.19
CA VAL A 67 -10.43 1.34 1.59
C VAL A 67 -10.84 2.81 1.46
N VAL A 68 -10.01 3.74 1.94
CA VAL A 68 -10.28 5.19 1.85
C VAL A 68 -10.28 5.65 0.39
N ASP A 69 -9.33 5.19 -0.42
CA ASP A 69 -9.24 5.55 -1.84
C ASP A 69 -10.44 5.03 -2.65
N LEU A 70 -10.94 3.82 -2.36
CA LEU A 70 -12.14 3.29 -3.00
C LEU A 70 -13.43 4.01 -2.57
N GLY A 71 -13.51 4.43 -1.31
CA GLY A 71 -14.68 5.12 -0.75
C GLY A 71 -14.76 6.57 -1.19
N GLU A 72 -13.69 7.34 -0.97
CA GLU A 72 -13.68 8.80 -1.14
C GLU A 72 -12.97 9.25 -2.42
N ARG A 73 -12.26 8.35 -3.14
CA ARG A 73 -11.45 8.67 -4.34
C ARG A 73 -10.41 9.77 -4.10
N ARG A 74 -10.04 9.96 -2.83
CA ARG A 74 -9.10 10.96 -2.35
C ARG A 74 -8.36 10.39 -1.15
N LEU A 75 -7.04 10.53 -1.18
CA LEU A 75 -6.16 10.07 -0.11
C LEU A 75 -5.83 11.24 0.84
N PRO A 76 -6.25 11.19 2.11
CA PRO A 76 -5.96 12.25 3.08
C PRO A 76 -4.48 12.25 3.48
N ASN A 77 -3.93 13.46 3.66
CA ASN A 77 -2.54 13.65 4.08
C ASN A 77 -2.26 13.06 5.47
N GLU A 78 -3.27 13.08 6.34
CA GLU A 78 -3.22 12.54 7.70
C GLU A 78 -2.96 11.04 7.74
N LEU A 79 -3.25 10.31 6.66
CA LEU A 79 -3.01 8.88 6.58
C LEU A 79 -1.76 8.53 5.78
N THR A 80 -1.47 9.30 4.72
CA THR A 80 -0.37 9.03 3.80
C THR A 80 0.98 9.46 4.37
N LEU A 81 1.10 10.68 4.91
CA LEU A 81 2.38 11.21 5.39
C LEU A 81 2.90 10.48 6.63
N PRO A 82 2.10 10.22 7.69
CA PRO A 82 2.60 9.52 8.86
C PRO A 82 3.03 8.09 8.55
N GLY A 83 2.32 7.40 7.64
CA GLY A 83 2.69 6.07 7.19
C GLY A 83 4.00 6.06 6.39
N ALA A 84 4.17 7.00 5.46
CA ALA A 84 5.43 7.15 4.73
C ALA A 84 6.62 7.45 5.68
N CYS A 85 6.43 8.32 6.66
CA CYS A 85 7.42 8.60 7.70
C CYS A 85 7.76 7.35 8.52
N ALA A 86 6.76 6.56 8.92
CA ALA A 86 6.97 5.33 9.67
C ALA A 86 7.78 4.30 8.86
N VAL A 87 7.45 4.09 7.58
CA VAL A 87 8.20 3.19 6.69
C VAL A 87 9.64 3.65 6.53
N PHE A 88 9.84 4.96 6.33
CA PHE A 88 11.19 5.51 6.20
C PHE A 88 12.00 5.33 7.49
N LEU A 89 11.41 5.63 8.65
CA LEU A 89 12.06 5.49 9.95
C LEU A 89 12.46 4.02 10.20
N VAL A 90 11.56 3.07 9.96
CA VAL A 90 11.88 1.63 10.07
C VAL A 90 13.03 1.26 9.13
N SER A 91 13.04 1.79 7.91
CA SER A 91 14.11 1.52 6.94
C SER A 91 15.46 2.07 7.41
N VAL A 92 15.48 3.25 8.03
CA VAL A 92 16.68 3.84 8.64
C VAL A 92 17.18 2.97 9.79
N LEU A 93 16.28 2.53 10.68
CA LEU A 93 16.62 1.71 11.85
C LEU A 93 17.22 0.34 11.45
N VAL A 94 16.84 -0.19 10.29
CA VAL A 94 17.40 -1.45 9.74
C VAL A 94 18.62 -1.20 8.85
N GLY A 95 19.15 0.03 8.80
CA GLY A 95 20.37 0.37 8.06
C GLY A 95 20.19 0.52 6.55
N ARG A 96 18.94 0.62 6.05
CA ARG A 96 18.60 0.73 4.62
C ARG A 96 18.02 2.10 4.26
N GLY A 97 18.30 3.12 5.07
CA GLY A 97 17.76 4.47 4.93
C GLY A 97 18.05 5.12 3.58
N MET A 98 19.28 4.98 3.04
CA MET A 98 19.62 5.54 1.72
C MET A 98 18.86 4.83 0.59
N ALA A 99 18.76 3.51 0.64
CA ALA A 99 18.00 2.75 -0.36
C ALA A 99 16.50 3.11 -0.31
N ALA A 100 15.95 3.31 0.89
CA ALA A 100 14.59 3.79 1.08
C ALA A 100 14.40 5.22 0.56
N LEU A 101 15.35 6.12 0.83
CA LEU A 101 15.29 7.51 0.35
C LEU A 101 15.28 7.56 -1.18
N VAL A 102 16.19 6.82 -1.82
CA VAL A 102 16.27 6.75 -3.28
C VAL A 102 15.00 6.12 -3.86
N GLY A 103 14.54 5.00 -3.29
CA GLY A 103 13.31 4.35 -3.74
C GLY A 103 12.07 5.24 -3.59
N ALA A 104 11.97 5.99 -2.49
CA ALA A 104 10.91 6.97 -2.27
C ALA A 104 10.97 8.09 -3.29
N ALA A 105 12.14 8.69 -3.50
CA ALA A 105 12.35 9.79 -4.43
C ALA A 105 12.05 9.37 -5.87
N MET A 106 12.51 8.19 -6.29
CA MET A 106 12.25 7.70 -7.65
C MET A 106 10.77 7.43 -7.91
N LEU A 107 10.08 6.75 -6.98
CA LEU A 107 8.68 6.38 -7.20
C LEU A 107 7.76 7.60 -7.08
N ALA A 108 7.99 8.45 -6.08
CA ALA A 108 7.26 9.70 -5.94
C ALA A 108 7.55 10.67 -7.09
N GLY A 109 8.79 10.73 -7.57
CA GLY A 109 9.18 11.51 -8.74
C GLY A 109 8.42 11.08 -9.99
N LEU A 110 8.33 9.76 -10.25
CA LEU A 110 7.57 9.22 -11.38
C LEU A 110 6.08 9.62 -11.29
N TYR A 111 5.47 9.46 -10.13
CA TYR A 111 4.08 9.83 -9.91
C TYR A 111 3.85 11.35 -9.95
N LEU A 112 4.83 12.15 -9.51
CA LEU A 112 4.79 13.60 -9.62
C LEU A 112 4.83 14.04 -11.08
N VAL A 113 5.70 13.44 -11.91
CA VAL A 113 5.73 13.73 -13.36
C VAL A 113 4.39 13.42 -14.00
N VAL A 114 3.79 12.27 -13.69
CA VAL A 114 2.45 11.90 -14.18
C VAL A 114 1.38 12.88 -13.69
N HIS A 115 1.42 13.26 -12.42
CA HIS A 115 0.49 14.23 -11.84
C HIS A 115 0.61 15.62 -12.48
N LEU A 116 1.82 16.07 -12.78
CA LEU A 116 2.06 17.36 -13.44
C LEU A 116 1.65 17.32 -14.93
N ALA A 117 1.85 16.19 -15.61
CA ALA A 117 1.44 16.02 -17.00
C ALA A 117 -0.09 15.88 -17.15
N SER A 118 -0.76 15.24 -16.19
CA SER A 118 -2.20 15.04 -16.21
C SER A 118 -2.81 15.13 -14.79
N PRO A 119 -2.98 16.36 -14.27
CA PRO A 119 -3.50 16.58 -12.91
C PRO A 119 -4.97 16.14 -12.76
N ALA A 120 -5.69 16.01 -13.87
CA ALA A 120 -7.06 15.49 -13.88
C ALA A 120 -7.13 13.95 -13.77
N ALA A 121 -6.06 13.24 -14.16
CA ALA A 121 -6.03 11.78 -14.14
C ALA A 121 -5.62 11.20 -12.78
N MET A 122 -4.77 11.92 -12.05
CA MET A 122 -4.14 11.44 -10.81
C MET A 122 -4.15 12.54 -9.73
N GLY A 123 -4.51 12.17 -8.50
CA GLY A 123 -4.55 13.11 -7.38
C GLY A 123 -3.19 13.27 -6.71
N GLY A 124 -2.93 14.42 -6.08
CA GLY A 124 -1.70 14.65 -5.31
C GLY A 124 -1.52 13.73 -4.09
N GLY A 125 -2.57 12.99 -3.70
CA GLY A 125 -2.48 11.96 -2.67
C GLY A 125 -1.71 10.71 -3.12
N ASP A 126 -1.77 10.35 -4.41
CA ASP A 126 -1.08 9.18 -4.96
C ASP A 126 0.45 9.38 -4.96
N VAL A 127 0.91 10.61 -5.20
CA VAL A 127 2.33 11.00 -5.10
C VAL A 127 2.85 10.80 -3.67
N LYS A 128 2.02 11.08 -2.66
CA LYS A 128 2.40 10.91 -1.24
C LYS A 128 2.42 9.46 -0.84
N LEU A 129 1.48 8.67 -1.36
CA LEU A 129 1.49 7.22 -1.19
C LEU A 129 2.75 6.61 -1.82
N ALA A 130 3.13 7.08 -3.01
CA ALA A 130 4.34 6.64 -3.72
C ALA A 130 5.62 6.87 -2.92
N LEU A 131 5.70 7.90 -2.06
CA LEU A 131 6.84 8.09 -1.16
C LEU A 131 7.02 6.90 -0.22
N GLY A 132 5.95 6.48 0.47
CA GLY A 132 6.04 5.38 1.44
C GLY A 132 6.21 4.01 0.77
N LEU A 133 5.48 3.75 -0.32
CA LEU A 133 5.63 2.49 -1.07
C LEU A 133 7.02 2.38 -1.74
N GLY A 134 7.52 3.49 -2.29
CA GLY A 134 8.86 3.58 -2.86
C GLY A 134 9.94 3.39 -1.81
N ALA A 135 9.76 3.95 -0.60
CA ALA A 135 10.64 3.71 0.53
C ALA A 135 10.69 2.22 0.91
N ALA A 136 9.52 1.59 1.06
CA ALA A 136 9.44 0.17 1.41
C ALA A 136 10.11 -0.72 0.35
N ALA A 137 9.76 -0.52 -0.92
CA ALA A 137 10.29 -1.32 -2.02
C ALA A 137 11.80 -1.09 -2.23
N GLY A 138 12.25 0.17 -2.14
CA GLY A 138 13.67 0.53 -2.22
C GLY A 138 14.49 -0.03 -1.06
N ALA A 139 13.94 -0.02 0.15
CA ALA A 139 14.56 -0.64 1.32
C ALA A 139 14.74 -2.14 1.13
N VAL A 140 13.85 -2.85 0.45
CA VAL A 140 14.01 -4.29 0.18
C VAL A 140 15.00 -4.54 -0.95
N GLY A 141 14.93 -3.79 -2.05
CA GLY A 141 15.95 -3.78 -3.09
C GLY A 141 15.45 -3.36 -4.46
N ALA A 142 16.38 -3.13 -5.39
CA ALA A 142 16.07 -2.59 -6.72
C ALA A 142 15.11 -3.48 -7.55
N LYS A 143 15.24 -4.82 -7.45
CA LYS A 143 14.33 -5.76 -8.14
C LYS A 143 12.89 -5.64 -7.62
N ALA A 144 12.72 -5.58 -6.30
CA ALA A 144 11.42 -5.40 -5.67
C ALA A 144 10.83 -4.03 -6.01
N TRP A 145 11.65 -2.98 -6.01
CA TRP A 145 11.26 -1.64 -6.43
C TRP A 145 10.76 -1.60 -7.89
N LEU A 146 11.51 -2.21 -8.81
CA LEU A 146 11.12 -2.26 -10.22
C LEU A 146 9.83 -3.05 -10.42
N ALA A 147 9.71 -4.23 -9.79
CA ALA A 147 8.49 -5.03 -9.83
C ALA A 147 7.28 -4.27 -9.28
N ALA A 148 7.45 -3.54 -8.17
CA ALA A 148 6.40 -2.71 -7.59
C ALA A 148 5.97 -1.58 -8.54
N ALA A 149 6.91 -0.85 -9.13
CA ALA A 149 6.65 0.25 -10.05
C ALA A 149 5.95 -0.22 -11.34
N VAL A 150 6.50 -1.24 -12.00
CA VAL A 150 5.93 -1.79 -13.24
C VAL A 150 4.58 -2.43 -12.98
N GLY A 151 4.46 -3.23 -11.91
CA GLY A 151 3.21 -3.88 -11.53
C GLY A 151 2.10 -2.89 -11.20
N ALA A 152 2.43 -1.74 -10.59
CA ALA A 152 1.45 -0.72 -10.28
C ALA A 152 0.85 -0.14 -11.55
N VAL A 153 1.70 0.26 -12.52
CA VAL A 153 1.26 0.79 -13.81
C VAL A 153 0.46 -0.26 -14.58
N ALA A 154 0.92 -1.51 -14.62
CA ALA A 154 0.24 -2.59 -15.32
C ALA A 154 -1.16 -2.88 -14.73
N LEU A 155 -1.27 -2.93 -13.39
CA LEU A 155 -2.55 -3.13 -12.71
C LEU A 155 -3.50 -1.97 -12.93
N THR A 156 -3.03 -0.73 -12.82
CA THR A 156 -3.84 0.46 -13.11
C THR A 156 -4.32 0.46 -14.55
N ALA A 157 -3.44 0.15 -15.51
CA ALA A 157 -3.79 0.08 -16.93
C ALA A 157 -4.82 -1.03 -17.22
N LEU A 158 -4.67 -2.20 -16.60
CA LEU A 158 -5.63 -3.30 -16.72
C LEU A 158 -7.01 -2.90 -16.19
N VAL A 159 -7.06 -2.33 -14.99
CA VAL A 159 -8.33 -1.87 -14.38
C VAL A 159 -8.98 -0.77 -15.22
N GLY A 160 -8.19 0.19 -15.72
CA GLY A 160 -8.67 1.24 -16.61
C GLY A 160 -9.18 0.70 -17.95
N GLY A 161 -8.45 -0.23 -18.56
CA GLY A 161 -8.84 -0.90 -19.80
C GLY A 161 -10.13 -1.71 -19.65
N CYS A 162 -10.27 -2.48 -18.58
CA CYS A 162 -11.51 -3.19 -18.26
C CYS A 162 -12.67 -2.22 -18.01
N ALA A 163 -12.44 -1.11 -17.32
CA ALA A 163 -13.47 -0.09 -17.10
C ALA A 163 -13.92 0.55 -18.42
N LEU A 164 -12.99 0.84 -19.34
CA LEU A 164 -13.29 1.34 -20.68
C LEU A 164 -14.09 0.32 -21.50
N ALA A 165 -13.67 -0.94 -21.52
CA ALA A 165 -14.35 -2.03 -22.23
C ALA A 165 -15.79 -2.25 -21.72
N LEU A 166 -16.04 -2.01 -20.43
CA LEU A 166 -17.35 -2.09 -19.79
C LEU A 166 -18.17 -0.78 -19.91
N GLY A 167 -17.72 0.19 -20.70
CA GLY A 167 -18.43 1.46 -20.92
C GLY A 167 -18.40 2.43 -19.73
N ARG A 168 -17.49 2.24 -18.77
CA ARG A 168 -17.36 3.08 -17.56
C ARG A 168 -16.24 4.12 -17.66
N GLY A 169 -15.85 4.49 -18.88
CA GLY A 169 -14.65 5.25 -19.25
C GLY A 169 -14.51 6.70 -18.77
N GLY A 170 -15.38 7.19 -17.89
CA GLY A 170 -15.34 8.58 -17.37
C GLY A 170 -15.16 8.68 -15.85
N ARG A 171 -14.94 7.56 -15.15
CA ARG A 171 -14.80 7.56 -13.69
C ARG A 171 -13.33 7.67 -13.31
N THR A 172 -13.00 8.61 -12.42
CA THR A 172 -11.68 8.69 -11.78
C THR A 172 -11.32 7.32 -11.19
N LEU A 173 -10.17 6.76 -11.55
CA LEU A 173 -9.74 5.47 -11.05
C LEU A 173 -9.06 5.64 -9.69
N ALA A 174 -9.37 4.74 -8.77
CA ALA A 174 -8.67 4.63 -7.50
C ALA A 174 -7.33 3.92 -7.76
N HIS A 175 -6.23 4.66 -7.68
CA HIS A 175 -4.89 4.16 -8.01
C HIS A 175 -4.23 3.47 -6.80
N GLY A 176 -4.63 3.85 -5.59
CA GLY A 176 -4.08 3.35 -4.33
C GLY A 176 -4.12 1.82 -4.22
N PRO A 177 -5.25 1.13 -4.49
CA PRO A 177 -5.33 -0.33 -4.42
C PRO A 177 -4.34 -1.04 -5.34
N SER A 178 -4.17 -0.56 -6.59
CA SER A 178 -3.20 -1.15 -7.53
C SER A 178 -1.75 -0.96 -7.07
N MET A 179 -1.41 0.22 -6.55
CA MET A 179 -0.06 0.50 -6.05
C MET A 179 0.27 -0.33 -4.81
N CYS A 180 -0.65 -0.39 -3.86
CA CYS A 180 -0.53 -1.18 -2.64
C CYS A 180 -0.37 -2.67 -2.97
N LEU A 181 -1.25 -3.22 -3.83
CA LEU A 181 -1.20 -4.62 -4.21
C LEU A 181 0.11 -4.98 -4.92
N SER A 182 0.53 -4.18 -5.89
CA SER A 182 1.79 -4.38 -6.60
C SER A 182 2.99 -4.39 -5.64
N THR A 183 3.05 -3.41 -4.74
CA THR A 183 4.14 -3.29 -3.77
C THR A 183 4.19 -4.48 -2.83
N LEU A 184 3.05 -4.87 -2.24
CA LEU A 184 2.99 -6.02 -1.34
C LEU A 184 3.39 -7.32 -2.04
N LEU A 185 2.95 -7.53 -3.28
CA LEU A 185 3.35 -8.69 -4.07
C LEU A 185 4.86 -8.70 -4.35
N ALA A 186 5.42 -7.58 -4.82
CA ALA A 186 6.84 -7.45 -5.10
C ALA A 186 7.71 -7.72 -3.85
N LEU A 187 7.27 -7.22 -2.69
CA LEU A 187 7.94 -7.46 -1.41
C LEU A 187 7.84 -8.93 -0.99
N SER A 188 6.67 -9.56 -1.12
CA SER A 188 6.48 -10.97 -0.77
C SER A 188 7.36 -11.90 -1.60
N LEU A 189 7.50 -11.64 -2.91
CA LEU A 189 8.37 -12.40 -3.79
C LEU A 189 9.86 -12.22 -3.46
N ALA A 190 10.24 -11.03 -3.00
CA ALA A 190 11.63 -10.75 -2.60
C ALA A 190 12.02 -11.38 -1.25
N VAL A 191 11.03 -11.77 -0.43
CA VAL A 191 11.27 -12.45 0.85
C VAL A 191 11.22 -13.98 0.69
N GLY A 192 10.44 -14.48 -0.29
CA GLY A 192 10.29 -15.91 -0.54
C GLY A 192 11.31 -16.54 -1.49
N GLY A 193 12.16 -15.75 -2.14
CA GLY A 193 13.21 -16.21 -3.06
C GLY A 193 14.60 -15.89 -2.56
#